data_AF-A0A7C9AAG0-F1
#
_entry.id   AF-A0A7C9AAG0-F1
#
_cell.length_a   1.000
_cell.length_b   1.000
_cell.length_c   1.000
_cell.angle_alpha   90.00
_cell.angle_beta   90.00
_cell.angle_gamma   90.00
#
_symmetry.space_group_name_H-M   'P 1'
#
loop_
_entity.id
_entity.type
_entity.pdbx_description
1 polymer ?
#
loop_
_entity_poly.entity_id
_entity_poly.type
_entity_poly.pdbx_seq_one_letter_code
_entity_poly.pdbx_strand_id
1 'polypeptide(L)'
;ERRVAWLRLIEPLFYCVGLVLLAHFRPLFPLFFQWMHADDDETVVLVLKRILAVVKLTWIRHSPYMMRLVDELAILYKEAATRTAREEIRTCIRQILVLLQQCKGLQFEVTWAKYKDDPDLEPLAESVAGNVATVRILASPTVYFSETFMRA
;
A
#
# COMPACT_ATOMS: atom_id res chain seq x y z
N GLU A 1 15.88 -13.02 -15.01
CA GLU A 1 16.81 -11.87 -15.14
C GLU A 1 16.17 -10.59 -15.69
N ARG A 2 15.57 -10.57 -16.90
CA ARG A 2 15.00 -9.33 -17.49
C ARG A 2 13.99 -8.59 -16.59
N ARG A 3 13.11 -9.32 -15.90
CA ARG A 3 12.14 -8.72 -14.96
C ARG A 3 12.80 -8.02 -13.76
N VAL A 4 13.85 -8.61 -13.20
CA VAL A 4 14.58 -8.06 -12.04
C VAL A 4 15.34 -6.80 -12.46
N ALA A 5 16.00 -6.83 -13.63
CA ALA A 5 16.66 -5.65 -14.19
C ALA A 5 15.67 -4.51 -14.43
N TRP A 6 14.51 -4.81 -15.03
CA TRP A 6 13.45 -3.82 -15.24
C TRP A 6 12.93 -3.26 -13.91
N LEU A 7 12.63 -4.11 -12.94
CA LEU A 7 12.17 -3.68 -11.61
C LEU A 7 13.21 -2.80 -10.91
N ARG A 8 14.50 -3.09 -11.03
CA ARG A 8 15.54 -2.24 -10.43
C ARG A 8 15.58 -0.84 -11.05
N LEU A 9 15.32 -0.69 -12.34
CA LEU A 9 15.47 0.56 -13.09
C LEU A 9 14.19 1.40 -13.22
N ILE A 10 13.01 0.83 -12.98
CA ILE A 10 11.74 1.50 -13.27
C ILE A 10 11.35 2.59 -12.25
N GLU A 11 11.87 2.54 -11.02
CA GLU A 11 11.46 3.47 -9.96
C GLU A 11 11.72 4.95 -10.30
N PRO A 12 12.92 5.38 -10.74
CA PRO A 12 13.14 6.75 -11.19
C PRO A 12 12.18 7.19 -12.29
N LEU A 13 11.80 6.27 -13.18
CA LEU A 13 10.85 6.57 -14.25
C LEU A 13 9.45 6.86 -13.69
N PHE A 14 9.01 6.17 -12.64
CA PHE A 14 7.75 6.52 -11.97
C PHE A 14 7.76 7.94 -11.42
N TYR A 15 8.89 8.37 -10.84
CA TYR A 15 9.05 9.74 -10.36
C TYR A 15 9.00 10.78 -11.49
N CYS A 16 9.60 10.49 -12.65
CA CYS A 16 9.54 11.37 -13.81
C CYS A 16 8.14 11.47 -14.43
N VAL A 17 7.41 10.35 -14.48
CA VAL A 17 6.08 10.29 -15.11
C VAL A 17 4.98 10.82 -14.19
N GLY A 18 5.15 10.72 -12.87
CA GLY A 18 4.26 11.33 -11.87
C GLY A 18 2.80 10.91 -12.04
N LEU A 19 1.88 11.89 -12.12
CA LEU A 19 0.44 11.63 -12.25
C LEU A 19 0.05 10.93 -13.57
N VAL A 20 0.85 11.06 -14.64
CA VAL A 20 0.60 10.38 -15.93
C VAL A 20 0.69 8.86 -15.77
N LEU A 21 1.31 8.37 -14.70
CA LEU A 21 1.42 6.95 -14.37
C LEU A 21 0.06 6.27 -14.23
N LEU A 22 -0.97 7.02 -13.84
CA LEU A 22 -2.36 6.53 -13.74
C LEU A 22 -2.85 5.93 -15.07
N ALA A 23 -2.47 6.51 -16.21
CA ALA A 23 -2.83 5.99 -17.53
C ALA A 23 -2.20 4.62 -17.83
N HIS A 24 -1.09 4.32 -17.18
CA HIS A 24 -0.33 3.07 -17.34
C HIS A 24 -0.72 2.01 -16.30
N PHE A 25 -1.71 2.25 -15.44
CA PHE A 25 -2.13 1.27 -14.45
C PHE A 25 -2.69 0.00 -15.08
N ARG A 26 -3.43 0.15 -16.18
CA ARG A 26 -4.04 -0.98 -16.89
C ARG A 26 -3.02 -2.03 -17.35
N PRO A 27 -1.87 -1.65 -17.94
CA PRO A 27 -0.81 -2.61 -18.25
C PRO A 27 0.08 -2.98 -17.04
N LEU A 28 0.30 -2.06 -16.09
CA LEU A 28 1.27 -2.29 -15.00
C LEU A 28 0.75 -3.21 -13.90
N PHE A 29 -0.48 -2.99 -13.42
CA PHE A 29 -1.01 -3.74 -12.27
C PHE A 29 -1.14 -5.24 -12.51
N PRO A 30 -1.62 -5.72 -13.68
CA PRO A 30 -1.63 -7.16 -13.98
C PRO A 30 -0.25 -7.80 -13.90
N LEU A 31 0.80 -7.10 -14.36
CA LEU A 31 2.19 -7.58 -14.26
C LEU A 31 2.66 -7.62 -12.81
N PHE A 32 2.33 -6.61 -12.01
CA PHE A 32 2.64 -6.62 -10.59
C PHE A 32 1.93 -7.77 -9.85
N PHE A 33 0.65 -8.01 -10.12
CA PHE A 33 -0.07 -9.15 -9.55
C PHE A 33 0.59 -10.48 -9.93
N GLN A 34 1.02 -10.63 -11.18
CA GLN A 34 1.74 -11.84 -11.60
C GLN A 34 3.09 -12.00 -10.88
N TRP A 35 3.85 -10.93 -10.71
CA TRP A 35 5.19 -11.00 -10.12
C TRP A 35 5.20 -11.02 -8.58
N MET A 36 4.11 -10.60 -7.93
CA MET A 36 3.97 -10.73 -6.47
C MET A 36 3.95 -12.18 -5.99
N HIS A 37 3.48 -13.11 -6.83
CA HIS A 37 3.45 -14.54 -6.53
C HIS A 37 4.55 -15.32 -7.26
N ALA A 38 5.63 -14.64 -7.67
CA ALA A 38 6.78 -15.32 -8.24
C ALA A 38 7.52 -16.17 -7.18
N ASP A 39 8.12 -17.29 -7.61
CA ASP A 39 8.81 -18.22 -6.70
C ASP A 39 10.05 -17.62 -6.03
N ASP A 40 10.63 -16.56 -6.60
CA ASP A 40 11.83 -15.90 -6.09
C ASP A 40 11.49 -14.69 -5.22
N ASP A 41 12.00 -14.73 -4.00
CA ASP A 41 11.80 -13.68 -3.01
C ASP A 41 12.31 -12.31 -3.46
N GLU A 42 13.37 -12.26 -4.28
CA GLU A 42 13.91 -11.01 -4.80
C GLU A 42 12.90 -10.27 -5.69
N THR A 43 12.25 -10.97 -6.63
CA THR A 43 11.23 -10.35 -7.48
C THR A 43 10.06 -9.87 -6.64
N VAL A 44 9.59 -10.67 -5.68
CA VAL A 44 8.46 -10.30 -4.81
C VAL A 44 8.77 -9.02 -4.04
N VAL A 45 9.94 -8.93 -3.39
CA VAL A 45 10.36 -7.74 -2.65
C VAL A 45 10.46 -6.52 -3.57
N LEU A 46 11.07 -6.67 -4.75
CA LEU A 46 11.21 -5.57 -5.71
C LEU A 46 9.86 -5.06 -6.19
N VAL A 47 8.93 -5.97 -6.51
CA VAL A 47 7.57 -5.61 -6.94
C VAL A 47 6.84 -4.86 -5.84
N LEU A 48 6.92 -5.34 -4.59
CA LEU A 48 6.29 -4.65 -3.46
C LEU A 48 6.87 -3.24 -3.26
N LYS A 49 8.19 -3.06 -3.39
CA LYS A 49 8.81 -1.73 -3.37
C LYS A 49 8.29 -0.83 -4.50
N ARG A 50 8.01 -1.40 -5.69
CA ARG A 50 7.47 -0.65 -6.83
C ARG A 50 6.00 -0.28 -6.63
N ILE A 51 5.19 -1.19 -6.10
CA ILE A 51 3.81 -0.89 -5.71
C ILE A 51 3.79 0.21 -4.66
N LEU A 52 4.67 0.13 -3.64
CA LEU A 52 4.79 1.16 -2.61
C LEU A 52 5.11 2.54 -3.22
N ALA A 53 6.06 2.62 -4.15
CA ALA A 53 6.39 3.86 -4.86
C ALA A 53 5.20 4.39 -5.67
N VAL A 54 4.51 3.52 -6.42
CA VAL A 54 3.32 3.86 -7.20
C VAL A 54 2.22 4.42 -6.29
N VAL A 55 1.93 3.75 -5.17
CA VAL A 55 0.91 4.17 -4.20
C VAL A 55 1.25 5.53 -3.60
N LYS A 56 2.53 5.77 -3.25
CA LYS A 56 3.01 7.08 -2.76
C LYS A 56 2.85 8.19 -3.79
N LEU A 57 3.09 7.90 -5.07
CA LEU A 57 3.14 8.90 -6.14
C LEU A 57 1.76 9.28 -6.69
N THR A 58 0.83 8.34 -6.75
CA THR A 58 -0.37 8.49 -7.58
C THR A 58 -1.65 8.80 -6.80
N TRP A 59 -1.55 8.96 -5.47
CA TRP A 59 -2.66 9.23 -4.54
C TRP A 59 -3.98 8.63 -5.03
N ILE A 60 -4.04 7.29 -5.01
CA ILE A 60 -5.01 6.49 -5.74
C ILE A 60 -6.43 6.81 -5.27
N ARG A 61 -7.07 7.79 -5.90
CA ARG A 61 -8.40 8.28 -5.54
C ARG A 61 -9.53 7.48 -6.17
N HIS A 62 -9.32 6.66 -7.22
CA HIS A 62 -10.36 5.79 -7.83
C HIS A 62 -9.77 4.69 -8.74
N SER A 63 -8.77 3.91 -8.29
CA SER A 63 -8.29 2.78 -9.09
C SER A 63 -9.16 1.54 -8.89
N PRO A 64 -9.62 0.88 -9.98
CA PRO A 64 -10.32 -0.40 -9.89
C PRO A 64 -9.42 -1.53 -9.35
N TYR A 65 -8.10 -1.32 -9.33
CA TYR A 65 -7.12 -2.29 -8.85
C TYR A 65 -6.94 -2.27 -7.33
N MET A 66 -7.50 -1.28 -6.61
CA MET A 66 -7.28 -1.14 -5.17
C MET A 66 -7.82 -2.34 -4.38
N MET A 67 -9.07 -2.73 -4.62
CA MET A 67 -9.68 -3.86 -3.88
C MET A 67 -8.91 -5.16 -4.14
N ARG A 68 -8.58 -5.41 -5.41
CA ARG A 68 -7.74 -6.56 -5.79
C ARG A 68 -6.37 -6.49 -5.14
N LEU A 69 -5.74 -5.32 -5.08
CA LEU A 69 -4.44 -5.16 -4.44
C LEU A 69 -4.48 -5.51 -2.95
N VAL A 70 -5.51 -5.08 -2.22
CA VAL A 70 -5.69 -5.45 -0.80
C VAL A 70 -5.80 -6.96 -0.65
N ASP A 71 -6.56 -7.62 -1.53
CA ASP A 71 -6.76 -9.06 -1.48
C ASP A 71 -5.46 -9.83 -1.76
N GLU A 72 -4.73 -9.45 -2.81
CA GLU A 72 -3.47 -10.09 -3.20
C GLU A 72 -2.38 -9.85 -2.12
N LEU A 73 -2.36 -8.68 -1.46
CA LEU A 73 -1.46 -8.39 -0.34
C LEU A 73 -1.77 -9.24 0.89
N ALA A 74 -3.05 -9.50 1.18
CA ALA A 74 -3.45 -10.37 2.28
C ALA A 74 -3.02 -11.83 2.03
N ILE A 75 -3.21 -12.31 0.80
CA ILE A 75 -2.74 -13.64 0.37
C ILE A 75 -1.22 -13.73 0.50
N LEU A 76 -0.49 -12.76 -0.06
CA LEU A 76 0.96 -12.74 -0.04
C LEU A 76 1.53 -12.65 1.38
N TYR A 77 0.85 -11.99 2.32
CA TYR A 77 1.29 -11.92 3.71
C TYR A 77 1.29 -13.30 4.40
N LYS A 78 0.30 -14.14 4.05
CA LYS A 78 0.22 -15.53 4.51
C LYS A 78 1.30 -16.37 3.84
N GLU A 79 1.43 -16.27 2.52
CA GLU A 79 2.48 -16.95 1.75
C GLU A 79 3.89 -16.58 2.22
N ALA A 80 4.09 -15.35 2.70
CA ALA A 80 5.38 -14.91 3.23
C ALA A 80 5.87 -15.74 4.42
N ALA A 81 4.99 -16.49 5.12
CA ALA A 81 5.39 -17.36 6.21
C ALA A 81 6.36 -18.48 5.78
N THR A 82 6.32 -18.91 4.52
CA THR A 82 7.18 -19.96 3.97
C THR A 82 8.41 -19.42 3.24
N ARG A 83 8.53 -18.09 3.11
CA ARG A 83 9.58 -17.42 2.34
C ARG A 83 10.78 -17.03 3.20
N THR A 84 11.96 -16.96 2.59
CA THR A 84 13.20 -16.56 3.26
C THR A 84 13.23 -15.04 3.53
N ALA A 85 12.67 -14.23 2.63
CA ALA A 85 12.54 -12.79 2.80
C ALA A 85 11.27 -12.35 3.58
N ARG A 86 10.72 -13.23 4.43
CA ARG A 86 9.46 -13.04 5.17
C ARG A 86 9.29 -11.65 5.78
N GLU A 87 10.26 -11.20 6.57
CA GLU A 87 10.14 -9.94 7.32
C GLU A 87 10.17 -8.70 6.42
N GLU A 88 10.95 -8.74 5.34
CA GLU A 88 11.01 -7.64 4.38
C GLU A 88 9.70 -7.55 3.57
N ILE A 89 9.19 -8.69 3.12
CA ILE A 89 7.90 -8.80 2.42
C ILE A 89 6.78 -8.27 3.31
N ARG A 90 6.70 -8.73 4.56
CA ARG A 90 5.67 -8.32 5.53
C ARG A 90 5.73 -6.83 5.85
N THR A 91 6.94 -6.29 6.01
CA THR A 91 7.15 -4.85 6.21
C THR A 91 6.66 -4.03 5.03
N CYS A 92 6.98 -4.45 3.79
CA CYS A 92 6.51 -3.76 2.59
C CYS A 92 4.98 -3.80 2.49
N ILE A 93 4.37 -4.97 2.74
CA ILE A 93 2.91 -5.14 2.74
C ILE A 93 2.24 -4.21 3.77
N ARG A 94 2.76 -4.17 5.01
CA ARG A 94 2.27 -3.26 6.06
C ARG A 94 2.28 -1.81 5.60
N GLN A 95 3.41 -1.34 5.07
CA GLN A 95 3.53 0.05 4.61
C GLN A 95 2.55 0.38 3.49
N ILE A 96 2.35 -0.54 2.54
CA ILE A 96 1.37 -0.34 1.45
C ILE A 96 -0.05 -0.26 2.02
N LEU A 97 -0.44 -1.18 2.90
CA LEU A 97 -1.79 -1.19 3.48
C LEU A 97 -2.09 0.06 4.32
N VAL A 98 -1.13 0.53 5.12
CA VAL A 98 -1.26 1.79 5.87
C VAL A 98 -1.47 2.98 4.93
N LEU A 99 -0.71 3.07 3.83
CA LEU A 99 -0.89 4.15 2.86
C LEU A 99 -2.23 4.05 2.13
N LEU A 100 -2.66 2.83 1.74
CA LEU A 100 -3.95 2.62 1.12
C LEU A 100 -5.09 3.05 2.05
N GLN A 101 -5.02 2.69 3.33
CA GLN A 101 -5.96 3.13 4.34
C GLN A 101 -6.01 4.66 4.46
N GLN A 102 -4.86 5.32 4.55
CA GLN A 102 -4.77 6.79 4.64
C GLN A 102 -5.38 7.47 3.41
N CYS A 103 -5.21 6.90 2.22
CA CYS A 103 -5.76 7.47 0.99
C CYS A 103 -7.27 7.23 0.82
N LYS A 104 -7.84 6.18 1.45
CA LYS A 104 -9.17 5.64 1.07
C LYS A 104 -10.18 5.41 2.17
N GLY A 105 -9.78 5.45 3.44
CA GLY A 105 -10.67 5.35 4.61
C GLY A 105 -11.75 4.28 4.44
N LEU A 106 -13.00 4.71 4.27
CA LEU A 106 -14.18 3.84 4.23
C LEU A 106 -14.15 2.75 3.13
N GLN A 107 -13.63 3.04 1.93
CA GLN A 107 -13.56 2.02 0.86
C GLN A 107 -12.56 0.91 1.20
N PHE A 108 -11.46 1.28 1.85
CA PHE A 108 -10.50 0.31 2.36
C PHE A 108 -11.12 -0.51 3.50
N GLU A 109 -11.80 0.15 4.45
CA GLU A 109 -12.43 -0.54 5.58
C GLU A 109 -13.47 -1.58 5.15
N VAL A 110 -14.25 -1.32 4.09
CA VAL A 110 -15.21 -2.30 3.56
C VAL A 110 -14.51 -3.53 3.00
N THR A 111 -13.42 -3.36 2.24
CA THR A 111 -12.64 -4.49 1.73
C THR A 111 -11.87 -5.20 2.84
N TRP A 112 -11.35 -4.45 3.83
CA TRP A 112 -10.60 -4.98 4.95
C TRP A 112 -11.48 -5.70 5.98
N ALA A 113 -12.77 -5.37 6.05
CA ALA A 113 -13.71 -5.97 7.00
C ALA A 113 -13.76 -7.50 6.93
N LYS A 114 -13.60 -8.09 5.73
CA LYS A 114 -13.59 -9.56 5.56
C LYS A 114 -12.35 -10.26 6.12
N TYR A 115 -11.31 -9.49 6.48
CA TYR A 115 -10.05 -9.99 7.03
C TYR A 115 -9.90 -9.71 8.53
N LYS A 116 -10.87 -9.03 9.17
CA LYS A 116 -10.77 -8.62 10.58
C LYS A 116 -10.76 -9.79 11.57
N ASP A 117 -11.36 -10.92 11.20
CA ASP A 117 -11.46 -12.10 12.06
C ASP A 117 -10.37 -13.16 11.74
N ASP A 118 -9.40 -12.82 10.89
CA ASP A 118 -8.35 -13.74 10.45
C ASP A 118 -7.13 -13.68 11.39
N PRO A 119 -6.84 -14.74 12.17
CA PRO A 119 -5.76 -14.72 13.17
C PRO A 119 -4.38 -14.56 12.54
N ASP A 120 -4.18 -15.01 11.29
CA ASP A 120 -2.90 -14.85 10.60
C ASP A 120 -2.63 -13.39 10.20
N LEU A 121 -3.68 -12.58 10.15
CA LEU A 121 -3.64 -11.17 9.75
C LEU A 121 -3.82 -10.22 10.95
N GLU A 122 -3.96 -10.73 12.17
CA GLU A 122 -4.08 -9.90 13.39
C GLU A 122 -2.94 -8.85 13.51
N PRO A 123 -1.65 -9.18 13.27
CA PRO A 123 -0.58 -8.18 13.33
C PRO A 123 -0.68 -7.12 12.21
N LEU A 124 -1.33 -7.44 11.09
CA LEU A 124 -1.63 -6.46 10.04
C LEU A 124 -2.80 -5.58 10.47
N ALA A 125 -3.85 -6.17 11.04
CA ALA A 125 -5.04 -5.46 11.49
C ALA A 125 -4.70 -4.43 12.58
N GLU A 126 -3.81 -4.76 13.52
CA GLU A 126 -3.32 -3.81 14.53
C GLU A 126 -2.57 -2.63 13.90
N SER A 127 -1.64 -2.89 12.97
CA SER A 127 -0.87 -1.85 12.28
C SER A 127 -1.75 -0.91 11.47
N VAL A 128 -2.84 -1.43 10.91
CA VAL A 128 -3.83 -0.67 10.15
C VAL A 128 -4.74 0.10 11.12
N ALA A 129 -5.25 -0.52 12.18
CA ALA A 129 -6.13 0.11 13.16
C ALA A 129 -5.45 1.23 13.97
N GLY A 130 -4.19 1.05 14.37
CA GLY A 130 -3.42 2.04 15.13
C GLY A 130 -3.28 3.37 14.40
N ASN A 131 -3.18 3.34 13.06
CA ASN A 131 -3.10 4.55 12.24
C ASN A 131 -4.46 5.27 12.07
N VAL A 132 -5.60 4.57 12.17
CA VAL A 132 -6.93 5.22 12.22
C VAL A 132 -7.06 6.10 13.44
N ALA A 133 -6.57 5.63 14.59
CA ALA A 133 -6.62 6.40 15.84
C ALA A 133 -5.81 7.69 15.71
N THR A 134 -4.59 7.63 15.15
CA THR A 134 -3.75 8.80 14.90
C THR A 134 -4.38 9.78 13.89
N VAL A 135 -4.96 9.28 12.79
CA VAL A 135 -5.65 10.11 11.80
C VAL A 135 -6.91 10.75 12.39
N ARG A 136 -7.68 10.05 13.23
CA ARG A 136 -8.85 10.63 13.92
C ARG A 136 -8.47 11.71 14.93
N ILE A 137 -7.33 11.57 15.61
CA ILE A 137 -6.82 12.61 16.51
C ILE A 137 -6.40 13.87 15.72
N LEU A 138 -5.78 13.70 14.55
CA LEU A 138 -5.39 14.81 13.67
C LEU A 138 -6.54 15.40 12.84
N ALA A 139 -7.63 14.65 12.63
CA ALA A 139 -8.83 15.07 11.90
C ALA A 139 -9.98 15.53 12.80
N SER A 140 -9.76 15.68 14.11
CA SER A 140 -10.74 16.31 15.01
C SER A 140 -10.83 17.81 14.72
N PRO A 141 -12.03 18.38 14.43
CA PRO A 141 -12.15 19.79 14.06
C PRO A 141 -11.82 20.81 15.17
N THR A 142 -11.44 20.35 16.36
CA THR A 142 -11.42 21.18 17.57
C THR A 142 -10.09 21.94 17.80
N VAL A 143 -9.10 21.83 16.91
CA VAL A 143 -7.77 22.49 17.11
C VAL A 143 -7.33 23.32 15.89
N TYR A 144 -8.25 23.98 15.19
CA TYR A 144 -7.89 25.00 14.19
C TYR A 144 -8.58 26.37 14.39
N PHE A 145 -9.18 26.62 15.57
CA PHE A 145 -9.81 27.93 15.82
C PHE A 145 -9.65 28.42 17.26
N SER A 146 -8.42 28.71 17.67
CA SER A 146 -8.15 29.80 18.61
C SER A 146 -6.68 30.18 18.56
N GLU A 147 -6.41 31.49 18.62
CA GLU A 147 -5.08 32.13 18.70
C GLU A 147 -4.43 32.60 17.39
N THR A 148 -5.12 33.45 16.61
CA THR A 148 -4.42 34.62 16.00
C THR A 148 -5.30 35.83 15.72
N PHE A 149 -6.27 36.14 16.60
CA PHE A 149 -6.95 37.44 16.56
C PHE A 149 -6.88 38.12 17.93
N MET A 150 -5.70 38.66 18.26
CA MET A 150 -5.54 39.86 19.08
C MET A 150 -4.07 40.29 19.10
N ARG A 151 -3.69 41.12 18.12
CA ARG A 151 -2.69 42.20 18.24
C ARG A 151 -2.55 42.93 16.90
N ALA A 152 -3.41 43.92 16.72
CA ALA A 152 -3.13 45.18 16.02
C ALA A 152 -4.07 46.22 16.64
#